data_AF-A0A423X2Y3-F1
#
_entry.id   AF-A0A423X2Y3-F1
#
_cell.length_a   1.000
_cell.length_b   1.000
_cell.length_c   1.000
_cell.angle_alpha   90.00
_cell.angle_beta   90.00
_cell.angle_gamma   90.00
#
_symmetry.space_group_name_H-M   'P 1'
#
loop_
_entity.id
_entity.type
_entity.pdbx_description
1 polymer ?
#
loop_
_entity_poly.entity_id
_entity_poly.type
_entity_poly.pdbx_seq_one_letter_code
_entity_poly.pdbx_strand_id
1 'polypeptide(L)'
;MAAAMATDGQSKRFALAIANLASDPSASSPALFAYGSLLVDVVISTLIDRVPEYEVTTAPGYRVARLPGKPYPGLVHDDTAEAPGRIYRGLSAQEWAILDAWENPVYEVQVVTLCGGEEALAYVWTVDLLKGAPIWTTDSLSSSVLDDYLEGTKTWREEYEEQTRKPEQI
;
A
#
# COMPACT_ATOMS: atom_id res chain seq x y z
N MET A 1 23.70 -4.53 -0.16
CA MET A 1 23.61 -4.78 1.30
C MET A 1 22.32 -5.49 1.57
N ALA A 2 22.41 -6.63 2.24
CA ALA A 2 21.31 -7.56 2.49
C ALA A 2 20.22 -6.95 3.37
N ALA A 3 18.96 -7.15 2.99
CA ALA A 3 17.80 -7.04 3.87
C ALA A 3 17.10 -8.40 3.87
N ALA A 4 16.73 -8.83 5.07
CA ALA A 4 16.53 -10.20 5.48
C ALA A 4 15.27 -10.85 4.89
N MET A 5 15.44 -12.13 4.56
CA MET A 5 14.39 -13.08 4.17
C MET A 5 13.33 -13.21 5.27
N ALA A 6 12.07 -12.98 4.93
CA ALA A 6 10.91 -13.40 5.72
C ALA A 6 10.42 -14.74 5.15
N THR A 7 10.52 -15.79 5.96
CA THR A 7 10.33 -17.22 5.61
C THR A 7 8.89 -17.73 5.76
N ASP A 8 7.93 -16.86 5.53
CA ASP A 8 6.53 -17.21 5.23
C ASP A 8 6.06 -16.01 4.42
N GLY A 9 5.52 -16.18 3.21
CA GLY A 9 5.44 -15.11 2.20
C GLY A 9 4.73 -13.80 2.60
N GLN A 10 4.21 -13.67 3.82
CA GLN A 10 3.65 -12.46 4.39
C GLN A 10 4.64 -11.77 5.34
N SER A 11 4.85 -10.47 5.14
CA SER A 11 5.72 -9.69 6.02
C SER A 11 5.18 -9.57 7.44
N LYS A 12 6.09 -9.41 8.41
CA LYS A 12 5.76 -9.20 9.84
C LYS A 12 4.78 -8.06 10.09
N ARG A 13 4.79 -7.01 9.24
CA ARG A 13 3.90 -5.85 9.33
C ARG A 13 2.46 -6.22 9.06
N PHE A 14 2.25 -6.99 7.98
CA PHE A 14 0.95 -7.52 7.61
C PHE A 14 0.39 -8.44 8.69
N ALA A 15 1.22 -9.35 9.22
CA ALA A 15 0.83 -10.24 10.32
C ALA A 15 0.43 -9.47 11.60
N LEU A 16 1.18 -8.42 11.96
CA LEU A 16 0.83 -7.55 13.08
C LEU A 16 -0.48 -6.77 12.83
N ALA A 17 -0.68 -6.29 11.61
CA ALA A 17 -1.85 -5.49 11.27
C ALA A 17 -3.13 -6.33 11.25
N ILE A 18 -3.08 -7.55 10.71
CA ILE A 18 -4.20 -8.50 10.77
C ILE A 18 -4.57 -8.82 12.23
N ALA A 19 -3.58 -8.99 13.11
CA ALA A 19 -3.85 -9.28 14.51
C ALA A 19 -4.59 -8.14 15.25
N ASN A 20 -4.54 -6.92 14.72
CA ASN A 20 -5.20 -5.74 15.27
C ASN A 20 -6.59 -5.46 14.65
N LEU A 21 -6.99 -6.18 13.60
CA LEU A 21 -8.32 -6.05 12.99
C LEU A 21 -9.37 -6.69 13.90
N ALA A 22 -10.39 -5.95 14.32
CA ALA A 22 -11.39 -6.44 15.25
C ALA A 22 -12.53 -7.17 14.52
N SER A 23 -12.32 -8.41 14.06
CA SER A 23 -13.30 -9.54 14.06
C SER A 23 -12.90 -10.72 13.15
N ASP A 24 -13.30 -11.91 13.61
CA ASP A 24 -13.36 -13.25 12.99
C ASP A 24 -12.33 -13.65 11.91
N PRO A 25 -11.35 -14.53 12.20
CA PRO A 25 -10.38 -15.06 11.23
C PRO A 25 -10.98 -16.03 10.19
N SER A 26 -12.31 -16.17 10.15
CA SER A 26 -13.06 -17.04 9.26
C SER A 26 -13.88 -16.21 8.27
N ALA A 27 -13.28 -15.79 7.15
CA ALA A 27 -13.83 -15.99 5.79
C ALA A 27 -13.42 -14.97 4.71
N SER A 28 -12.66 -13.91 4.98
CA SER A 28 -12.20 -13.04 3.88
C SER A 28 -10.85 -12.38 4.18
N SER A 29 -9.98 -12.33 3.18
CA SER A 29 -8.74 -11.56 3.25
C SER A 29 -9.04 -10.10 3.63
N PRO A 30 -8.17 -9.44 4.42
CA PRO A 30 -8.36 -8.05 4.80
C PRO A 30 -8.41 -7.15 3.55
N ALA A 31 -9.23 -6.12 3.62
CA ALA A 31 -9.31 -5.10 2.59
C ALA A 31 -8.14 -4.11 2.70
N LEU A 32 -7.72 -3.55 1.56
CA LEU A 32 -6.66 -2.53 1.48
C LEU A 32 -7.27 -1.17 1.16
N PHE A 33 -7.03 -0.18 2.01
CA PHE A 33 -7.27 1.22 1.69
C PHE A 33 -6.05 1.84 1.01
N ALA A 34 -6.22 2.22 -0.25
CA ALA A 34 -5.24 2.89 -1.08
C ALA A 34 -5.58 4.38 -1.25
N TYR A 35 -4.58 5.25 -1.21
CA TYR A 35 -4.77 6.71 -1.18
C TYR A 35 -3.72 7.48 -2.02
N GLY A 36 -2.83 6.77 -2.71
CA GLY A 36 -1.67 7.33 -3.43
C GLY A 36 -1.52 6.79 -4.85
N SER A 37 -0.31 6.36 -5.23
CA SER A 37 -0.04 5.79 -6.57
C SER A 37 -0.85 4.53 -6.85
N LEU A 38 -1.21 3.77 -5.81
CA LEU A 38 -2.10 2.60 -5.90
C LEU A 38 -3.53 2.96 -6.34
N LEU A 39 -3.90 4.24 -6.41
CA LEU A 39 -5.17 4.69 -7.03
C LEU A 39 -5.14 4.61 -8.56
N VAL A 40 -3.96 4.46 -9.17
CA VAL A 40 -3.79 4.40 -10.61
C VAL A 40 -3.89 2.95 -11.07
N ASP A 41 -4.92 2.64 -11.86
CA ASP A 41 -5.24 1.28 -12.31
C ASP A 41 -4.04 0.56 -12.96
N VAL A 42 -3.25 1.27 -13.77
CA VAL A 42 -2.06 0.68 -14.42
C VAL A 42 -0.94 0.35 -13.44
N VAL A 43 -0.82 1.08 -12.33
CA VAL A 43 0.18 0.80 -11.28
C VAL A 43 -0.20 -0.48 -10.55
N ILE A 44 -1.44 -0.58 -10.06
CA ILE A 44 -1.90 -1.78 -9.34
C ILE A 44 -1.91 -3.01 -10.25
N SER A 45 -2.35 -2.87 -11.50
CA SER A 45 -2.32 -4.00 -12.44
C SER A 45 -0.91 -4.46 -12.79
N THR A 46 0.08 -3.56 -12.78
CA THR A 46 1.49 -3.95 -12.97
C THR A 46 2.01 -4.74 -11.77
N LEU A 47 1.55 -4.39 -10.55
CA LEU A 47 1.98 -5.05 -9.33
C LEU A 47 1.35 -6.42 -9.12
N ILE A 48 0.07 -6.59 -9.42
CA ILE A 48 -0.67 -7.83 -9.09
C ILE A 48 -1.41 -8.46 -10.28
N ASP A 49 -1.05 -8.07 -11.52
CA ASP A 49 -1.58 -8.58 -12.80
C ASP A 49 -3.08 -8.37 -13.04
N ARG A 50 -3.77 -7.64 -12.16
CA ARG A 50 -5.17 -7.27 -12.32
C ARG A 50 -5.50 -5.98 -11.58
N VAL A 51 -6.67 -5.43 -11.87
CA VAL A 51 -7.29 -4.37 -11.05
C VAL A 51 -8.32 -5.05 -10.14
N PRO A 52 -8.15 -5.06 -8.81
CA PRO A 52 -9.16 -5.60 -7.89
C PRO A 52 -10.44 -4.77 -7.95
N GLU A 53 -11.56 -5.37 -7.58
CA GLU A 53 -12.79 -4.61 -7.37
C GLU A 53 -12.56 -3.57 -6.27
N TYR A 54 -13.02 -2.35 -6.54
CA TYR A 54 -12.83 -1.22 -5.63
C TYR A 54 -14.06 -0.34 -5.50
N GLU A 55 -14.15 0.28 -4.33
CA GLU A 55 -15.10 1.36 -4.06
C GLU A 55 -14.34 2.61 -3.65
N VAL A 56 -14.83 3.77 -4.08
CA VAL A 56 -14.28 5.06 -3.64
C VAL A 56 -14.79 5.34 -2.24
N THR A 57 -13.86 5.67 -1.35
CA THR A 57 -14.16 5.96 0.05
C THR A 57 -13.12 6.93 0.60
N THR A 58 -13.22 7.22 1.88
CA THR A 58 -12.36 8.15 2.59
C THR A 58 -11.97 7.57 3.95
N ALA A 59 -10.83 8.00 4.48
CA ALA A 59 -10.38 7.68 5.83
C ALA A 59 -10.39 8.96 6.69
N PRO A 60 -11.42 9.18 7.53
CA PRO A 60 -11.46 10.27 8.50
C PRO A 60 -10.33 10.16 9.52
N GLY A 61 -9.79 11.29 9.97
CA GLY A 61 -8.65 11.33 10.90
C GLY A 61 -7.29 11.13 10.22
N TYR A 62 -7.27 11.11 8.88
CA TYR A 62 -6.07 10.97 8.08
C TYR A 62 -6.00 12.01 6.97
N ARG A 63 -4.78 12.29 6.53
CA ARG A 63 -4.49 13.15 5.40
C ARG A 63 -3.42 12.54 4.50
N VAL A 64 -3.60 12.71 3.19
CA VAL A 64 -2.59 12.33 2.19
C VAL A 64 -1.57 13.47 2.05
N ALA A 65 -0.34 13.23 2.48
CA ALA A 65 0.72 14.23 2.53
C ALA A 65 1.81 13.95 1.48
N ARG A 66 2.31 15.02 0.85
CA ARG A 66 3.40 14.92 -0.12
C ARG A 66 4.72 14.65 0.59
N LEU A 67 5.42 13.60 0.15
CA LEU A 67 6.77 13.30 0.58
C LEU A 67 7.81 14.14 -0.18
N PRO A 68 8.77 14.79 0.51
CA PRO A 68 9.85 15.51 -0.16
C PRO A 68 10.68 14.60 -1.06
N GLY A 69 10.81 14.97 -2.34
CA GLY A 69 11.64 14.24 -3.30
C GLY A 69 11.11 12.87 -3.72
N LYS A 70 9.84 12.54 -3.41
CA LYS A 70 9.18 11.31 -3.83
C LYS A 70 7.94 11.61 -4.69
N PRO A 71 7.67 10.79 -5.72
CA PRO A 71 6.48 10.94 -6.56
C PRO A 71 5.20 10.45 -5.87
N TYR A 72 5.34 9.62 -4.82
CA TYR A 72 4.24 9.04 -4.05
C TYR A 72 4.01 9.78 -2.72
N PRO A 73 2.78 9.76 -2.19
CA PRO A 73 2.46 10.37 -0.90
C PRO A 73 2.68 9.42 0.27
N GLY A 74 2.57 9.95 1.49
CA GLY A 74 2.33 9.17 2.70
C GLY A 74 1.01 9.56 3.38
N LEU A 75 0.32 8.58 3.97
CA LEU A 75 -0.86 8.80 4.80
C LEU A 75 -0.42 9.13 6.22
N VAL A 76 -0.87 10.26 6.74
CA VAL A 76 -0.52 10.73 8.08
C VAL A 76 -1.78 10.99 8.90
N HIS A 77 -1.67 10.79 10.21
CA HIS A 77 -2.74 11.13 11.16
C HIS A 77 -3.00 12.64 11.18
N ASP A 78 -4.27 13.01 11.08
CA ASP A 78 -4.78 14.39 11.13
C ASP A 78 -6.27 14.34 11.48
N ASP A 79 -6.59 14.49 12.78
CA ASP A 79 -7.94 14.36 13.34
C ASP A 79 -9.00 15.28 12.70
N THR A 80 -8.55 16.32 11.98
CA THR A 80 -9.42 17.31 11.35
C THR A 80 -9.61 17.10 9.86
N ALA A 81 -8.88 16.14 9.28
CA ALA A 81 -8.86 15.88 7.86
C ALA A 81 -9.51 14.52 7.51
N GLU A 82 -9.72 14.35 6.22
CA GLU A 82 -10.28 13.14 5.65
C GLU A 82 -9.52 12.82 4.37
N ALA A 83 -8.88 11.65 4.33
CA ALA A 83 -8.04 11.23 3.22
C ALA A 83 -8.90 10.54 2.14
N PRO A 84 -8.98 11.04 0.90
CA PRO A 84 -9.67 10.34 -0.17
C PRO A 84 -8.87 9.13 -0.66
N GLY A 85 -9.59 8.07 -1.01
CA GLY A 85 -8.95 6.85 -1.50
C GLY A 85 -9.92 5.84 -2.11
N ARG A 86 -9.43 4.61 -2.22
CA ARG A 86 -10.18 3.44 -2.68
C ARG A 86 -9.96 2.30 -1.71
N ILE A 87 -10.99 1.50 -1.51
CA ILE A 87 -10.86 0.22 -0.82
C ILE A 87 -10.82 -0.91 -1.85
N TYR A 88 -9.76 -1.71 -1.82
CA TYR A 88 -9.61 -2.93 -2.62
C TYR A 88 -9.98 -4.14 -1.76
N ARG A 89 -10.91 -4.97 -2.26
CA ARG A 89 -11.37 -6.19 -1.58
C ARG A 89 -10.97 -7.44 -2.36
N GLY A 90 -11.00 -8.59 -1.69
CA GLY A 90 -10.71 -9.88 -2.33
C GLY A 90 -9.25 -10.04 -2.79
N LEU A 91 -8.30 -9.42 -2.08
CA LEU A 91 -6.87 -9.62 -2.32
C LEU A 91 -6.44 -10.98 -1.78
N SER A 92 -5.75 -11.78 -2.59
CA SER A 92 -5.16 -13.03 -2.13
C SER A 92 -3.95 -12.79 -1.24
N ALA A 93 -3.54 -13.80 -0.48
CA ALA A 93 -2.32 -13.74 0.34
C ALA A 93 -1.06 -13.44 -0.50
N GLN A 94 -1.01 -13.93 -1.74
CA GLN A 94 0.11 -13.67 -2.66
C GLN A 94 0.11 -12.21 -3.16
N GLU A 95 -1.06 -11.66 -3.48
CA GLU A 95 -1.18 -10.26 -3.90
C GLU A 95 -0.78 -9.33 -2.75
N TRP A 96 -1.21 -9.64 -1.53
CA TRP A 96 -0.76 -8.94 -0.33
C TRP A 96 0.75 -9.00 -0.12
N ALA A 97 1.37 -10.17 -0.34
CA ALA A 97 2.81 -10.34 -0.25
C ALA A 97 3.57 -9.44 -1.23
N ILE A 98 3.09 -9.36 -2.48
CA ILE A 98 3.70 -8.52 -3.52
C ILE A 98 3.58 -7.04 -3.15
N LEU A 99 2.37 -6.60 -2.75
CA LEU A 99 2.12 -5.22 -2.35
C LEU A 99 2.99 -4.81 -1.16
N ASP A 100 3.09 -5.66 -0.13
CA ASP A 100 3.90 -5.35 1.05
C ASP A 100 5.41 -5.36 0.74
N ALA A 101 5.88 -6.28 -0.10
CA ALA A 101 7.29 -6.33 -0.51
C ALA A 101 7.70 -5.14 -1.39
N TRP A 102 6.77 -4.60 -2.17
CA TRP A 102 6.99 -3.41 -2.99
C TRP A 102 6.98 -2.13 -2.15
N GLU A 103 6.11 -2.08 -1.14
CA GLU A 103 5.98 -0.92 -0.27
C GLU A 103 7.24 -0.65 0.54
N ASN A 104 7.51 0.63 0.78
CA ASN A 104 8.74 1.02 1.43
C ASN A 104 8.76 0.54 2.90
N PRO A 105 9.87 -0.03 3.39
CA PRO A 105 10.04 -0.39 4.79
C PRO A 105 9.82 0.75 5.80
N VAL A 106 9.66 1.99 5.39
CA VAL A 106 9.32 3.09 6.32
C VAL A 106 7.83 3.16 6.63
N TYR A 107 6.94 2.56 5.83
CA TYR A 107 5.50 2.53 6.11
C TYR A 107 5.12 1.46 7.12
N GLU A 108 4.22 1.78 8.03
CA GLU A 108 3.58 0.80 8.90
C GLU A 108 2.23 0.41 8.33
N VAL A 109 1.90 -0.89 8.36
CA VAL A 109 0.55 -1.33 8.02
C VAL A 109 -0.31 -1.17 9.27
N GLN A 110 -1.35 -0.35 9.19
CA GLN A 110 -2.27 -0.09 10.29
C GLN A 110 -3.71 -0.30 9.86
N VAL A 111 -4.56 -0.65 10.82
CA VAL A 111 -6.01 -0.63 10.64
C VAL A 111 -6.46 0.83 10.62
N VAL A 112 -7.22 1.20 9.58
CA VAL A 112 -7.86 2.50 9.44
C VAL A 112 -9.36 2.32 9.37
N THR A 113 -10.10 3.18 10.06
CA THR A 113 -11.56 3.22 9.97
C THR A 113 -11.95 4.15 8.83
N LEU A 114 -12.70 3.61 7.87
CA LEU A 114 -13.18 4.33 6.70
C LEU A 114 -14.52 5.01 6.97
N CYS A 115 -14.89 5.95 6.10
CA CYS A 115 -16.21 6.52 6.09
C CYS A 115 -17.26 5.42 5.88
N GLY A 116 -18.25 5.36 6.78
CA GLY A 116 -19.20 4.25 6.88
C GLY A 116 -18.87 3.21 7.96
N GLY A 117 -17.70 3.33 8.61
CA GLY A 117 -17.31 2.49 9.76
C GLY A 117 -16.66 1.16 9.41
N GLU A 118 -16.37 0.91 8.12
CA GLU A 118 -15.62 -0.26 7.69
C GLU A 118 -14.13 -0.12 8.06
N GLU A 119 -13.51 -1.20 8.52
CA GLU A 119 -12.08 -1.25 8.81
C GLU A 119 -11.32 -1.84 7.63
N ALA A 120 -10.22 -1.18 7.25
CA ALA A 120 -9.31 -1.66 6.21
C ALA A 120 -7.86 -1.50 6.66
N LEU A 121 -6.96 -2.24 6.05
CA LEU A 121 -5.53 -2.04 6.25
C LEU A 121 -5.04 -0.92 5.33
N ALA A 122 -4.17 -0.04 5.82
CA ALA A 122 -3.50 0.98 5.02
C ALA A 122 -2.01 1.08 5.38
N TYR A 123 -1.21 1.48 4.41
CA TYR A 123 0.19 1.86 4.63
C TYR A 123 0.24 3.27 5.21
N VAL A 124 0.57 3.42 6.48
CA VAL A 124 0.63 4.70 7.21
C VAL A 124 2.07 5.15 7.39
N TRP A 125 2.31 6.44 7.16
CA TRP A 125 3.60 7.08 7.44
C TRP A 125 3.59 7.64 8.87
N THR A 126 4.27 6.94 9.79
CA THR A 126 4.29 7.28 11.22
C THR A 126 5.42 8.23 11.62
N VAL A 127 6.34 8.54 10.71
CA VAL A 127 7.46 9.44 10.97
C VAL A 127 7.00 10.91 10.87
N ASP A 128 7.30 11.69 11.91
CA ASP A 128 6.92 13.11 12.06
C ASP A 128 7.43 14.10 10.98
N LEU A 129 8.13 13.60 9.96
CA LEU A 129 8.68 14.38 8.85
C LEU A 129 7.60 15.11 8.02
N LEU A 130 6.36 14.63 8.05
CA LEU A 130 5.27 15.13 7.23
C LEU A 130 4.29 16.07 7.95
N LYS A 131 4.58 16.43 9.21
CA LYS A 131 3.82 17.47 9.93
C LYS A 131 3.86 18.77 9.12
N GLY A 132 2.68 19.23 8.68
CA GLY A 132 2.54 20.44 7.86
C GLY A 132 2.96 20.32 6.39
N ALA A 133 3.31 19.11 5.92
CA ALA A 133 3.58 18.89 4.49
C ALA A 133 2.33 19.17 3.65
N PRO A 134 2.46 19.69 2.42
CA PRO A 134 1.32 20.01 1.57
C PRO A 134 0.51 18.75 1.23
N ILE A 135 -0.77 18.94 0.94
CA ILE A 135 -1.64 17.86 0.46
C ILE A 135 -1.10 17.34 -0.87
N TRP A 136 -1.08 16.02 -1.02
CA TRP A 136 -0.78 15.39 -2.31
C TRP A 136 -2.07 15.02 -3.03
N THR A 137 -2.04 15.14 -4.36
CA THR A 137 -3.14 14.76 -5.25
C THR A 137 -2.60 13.94 -6.40
N THR A 138 -3.44 13.09 -7.00
CA THR A 138 -3.06 12.26 -8.16
C THR A 138 -2.56 13.08 -9.36
N ASP A 139 -2.95 14.36 -9.46
CA ASP A 139 -2.45 15.33 -10.44
C ASP A 139 -0.91 15.50 -10.38
N SER A 140 -0.30 15.18 -9.23
CA SER A 140 1.15 15.20 -9.05
C SER A 140 1.89 14.09 -9.83
N LEU A 141 1.18 13.06 -10.28
CA LEU A 141 1.70 12.02 -11.17
C LEU A 141 1.43 12.42 -12.63
N SER A 142 2.21 13.36 -13.16
CA SER A 142 2.18 13.68 -14.58
C SER A 142 2.49 12.44 -15.43
N SER A 143 2.07 12.42 -16.69
CA SER A 143 2.30 11.26 -17.58
C SER A 143 3.77 10.82 -17.62
N SER A 144 4.72 11.77 -17.71
CA SER A 144 6.15 11.45 -17.71
C SER A 144 6.64 10.85 -16.39
N VAL A 145 6.16 11.37 -15.24
CA VAL A 145 6.52 10.83 -13.92
C VAL A 145 5.89 9.44 -13.74
N LEU A 146 4.68 9.24 -14.26
CA LEU A 146 4.01 7.95 -14.25
C LEU A 146 4.73 6.93 -15.13
N ASP A 147 5.18 7.31 -16.32
CA ASP A 147 5.94 6.42 -17.22
C ASP A 147 7.24 5.95 -16.56
N ASP A 148 8.06 6.87 -16.02
CA ASP A 148 9.29 6.53 -15.28
C ASP A 148 9.00 5.62 -14.08
N TYR A 149 7.90 5.90 -13.36
CA TYR A 149 7.47 5.13 -12.21
C TYR A 149 7.00 3.72 -12.58
N LEU A 150 6.27 3.59 -13.70
CA LEU A 150 5.81 2.30 -14.21
C LEU A 150 6.98 1.46 -14.72
N GLU A 151 7.98 2.07 -15.36
CA GLU A 151 9.18 1.37 -15.79
C GLU A 151 9.91 0.75 -14.59
N GLY A 152 10.13 1.53 -13.52
CA GLY A 152 10.70 1.02 -12.28
C GLY A 152 9.84 -0.06 -11.60
N THR A 153 8.52 0.09 -11.65
CA THR A 153 7.56 -0.89 -11.09
C THR A 153 7.63 -2.22 -11.83
N LYS A 154 7.74 -2.20 -13.16
CA LYS A 154 7.89 -3.40 -14.00
C LYS A 154 9.20 -4.11 -13.72
N THR A 155 10.32 -3.37 -13.72
CA THR A 155 11.63 -3.96 -13.42
C THR A 155 11.64 -4.63 -12.05
N TRP A 156 11.11 -3.97 -11.02
CA TRP A 156 11.01 -4.55 -9.69
C TRP A 156 10.16 -5.84 -9.70
N ARG A 157 9.03 -5.84 -10.42
CA ARG A 157 8.13 -7.00 -10.50
C ARG A 157 8.82 -8.22 -11.14
N GLU A 158 9.54 -8.01 -12.23
CA GLU A 158 10.31 -9.06 -12.91
C GLU A 158 11.40 -9.65 -11.98
N GLU A 159 12.13 -8.78 -11.27
CA GLU A 159 13.13 -9.21 -10.28
C GLU A 159 12.52 -9.98 -9.12
N TYR A 160 11.35 -9.57 -8.62
CA TYR A 160 10.63 -10.24 -7.55
C TYR A 160 10.14 -11.64 -7.98
N GLU A 161 9.63 -11.76 -9.20
CA GLU A 161 9.25 -13.06 -9.78
C GLU A 161 10.46 -13.99 -9.95
N GLU A 162 11.60 -13.47 -10.38
CA GLU A 162 12.81 -14.28 -10.52
C GLU A 162 13.32 -14.78 -9.16
N GLN A 163 13.28 -13.92 -8.13
CA GLN A 163 13.65 -14.28 -6.76
C GLN A 163 12.71 -15.33 -6.16
N THR A 164 11.41 -15.20 -6.38
CA THR A 164 10.42 -16.19 -5.90
C THR A 164 10.42 -17.49 -6.70
N ARG A 165 10.84 -17.46 -7.98
CA ARG A 165 11.00 -18.66 -8.84
C ARG A 165 12.26 -19.46 -8.55
N LYS A 166 13.29 -18.88 -7.94
CA LYS A 166 14.50 -19.60 -7.53
C LYS A 166 14.32 -20.13 -6.10
N PRO A 167 13.78 -21.35 -5.87
CA PRO A 167 14.02 -21.99 -4.59
C PRO A 167 15.52 -22.26 -4.50
N GLU A 168 16.11 -21.92 -3.36
CA GLU A 168 17.51 -22.11 -2.98
C GLU A 168 18.24 -23.18 -3.80
N GLN A 169 19.10 -22.76 -4.74
CA GLN A 169 20.26 -23.60 -5.07
C GLN A 169 21.31 -23.37 -3.98
N ILE A 170 21.14 -24.15 -2.90
CA ILE A 170 22.14 -24.67 -1.95
C ILE A 170 22.84 -23.65 -1.05
#